data_AF-A0A380EJ86-F1
#
_entry.id   AF-A0A380EJ86-F1
#
_cell.length_a   1.000
_cell.length_b   1.000
_cell.length_c   1.000
_cell.angle_alpha   90.00
_cell.angle_beta   90.00
_cell.angle_gamma   90.00
#
_symmetry.space_group_name_H-M   'P 1'
#
loop_
_entity.id
_entity.type
_entity.pdbx_description
1 polymer ?
#
loop_
_entity_poly.entity_id
_entity_poly.type
_entity_poly.pdbx_seq_one_letter_code
_entity_poly.pdbx_strand_id
1 'polypeptide(L)' 'MNTEHMLFIGAGAFHVSKPSDLIPELQGRFPIRVELDSLSVEDFVRILTEPKLSLIKQYEACFKQKKLL' A
#
# COMPACT_ATOMS: atom_id res chain seq x y z
N MET A 1 -25.21 5.04 14.21
CA MET A 1 -23.93 4.35 13.88
C MET A 1 -22.82 5.14 14.54
N ASN A 2 -22.11 4.56 15.49
CA ASN A 2 -21.04 5.25 16.22
C ASN A 2 -19.69 4.99 15.54
N THR A 3 -18.93 6.04 15.20
CA THR A 3 -17.65 5.96 14.47
C THR A 3 -16.44 6.35 15.32
N GLU A 4 -16.63 6.56 16.64
CA GLU A 4 -15.59 7.04 17.58
C GLU A 4 -14.34 6.17 17.65
N HIS A 5 -14.44 4.88 17.32
CA HIS A 5 -13.33 3.91 17.40
C HIS A 5 -12.90 3.35 16.04
N MET A 6 -13.33 3.97 14.93
CA MET A 6 -12.85 3.59 13.61
C MET A 6 -11.44 4.13 13.39
N LEU A 7 -10.53 3.26 12.95
CA LEU A 7 -9.21 3.68 12.48
C LEU A 7 -9.33 4.23 11.06
N PHE A 8 -9.01 5.51 10.88
CA PHE A 8 -8.99 6.16 9.58
C PHE A 8 -7.56 6.19 9.04
N ILE A 9 -7.40 5.78 7.77
CA ILE A 9 -6.12 5.86 7.04
C ILE A 9 -6.37 6.71 5.80
N GLY A 10 -5.75 7.89 5.74
CA GLY A 10 -5.74 8.74 4.55
C GLY A 10 -4.48 8.48 3.74
N ALA A 11 -4.61 8.22 2.44
CA ALA A 11 -3.49 8.03 1.53
C ALA A 11 -3.53 9.09 0.41
N GLY A 12 -2.37 9.60 0.02
CA GLY A 12 -2.25 10.59 -1.03
C GLY A 12 -0.78 10.78 -1.44
N ALA A 13 -0.57 11.19 -2.69
CA ALA A 13 0.78 11.42 -3.20
C ALA A 13 1.37 12.76 -2.69
N PHE A 14 0.53 13.72 -2.29
CA PHE A 14 0.92 15.05 -1.77
C PHE A 14 2.00 15.78 -2.60
N HIS A 15 2.07 15.53 -3.91
CA HIS A 15 3.09 16.13 -4.79
C HIS A 15 2.89 17.64 -5.02
N VAL A 16 1.64 18.13 -4.96
CA VAL A 16 1.28 19.53 -5.25
C VAL A 16 0.76 20.27 -4.01
N SER A 17 0.29 19.54 -3.00
CA SER A 17 -0.32 20.08 -1.79
C SER A 17 0.28 19.36 -0.59
N LYS A 18 0.68 20.11 0.43
CA LYS A 18 1.27 19.56 1.65
C LYS A 18 0.16 19.12 2.62
N PRO A 19 0.44 18.20 3.55
CA PRO A 19 -0.51 17.86 4.62
C PRO A 19 -0.94 19.07 5.48
N SER A 20 -0.15 20.16 5.46
CA SER A 20 -0.48 21.46 6.08
C SER A 20 -1.59 22.24 5.37
N ASP A 21 -1.92 21.87 4.13
CA ASP A 21 -2.96 22.54 3.33
C ASP A 21 -4.34 21.90 3.57
N LEU A 22 -4.41 20.85 4.40
CA LEU A 22 -5.66 20.25 4.86
C LEU A 22 -6.34 21.16 5.90
N ILE A 23 -7.67 21.09 6.01
CA ILE A 23 -8.42 21.83 7.04
C ILE A 23 -7.93 21.46 8.46
N PRO A 24 -7.86 22.42 9.40
CA PRO A 24 -7.29 22.19 10.74
C PRO A 24 -7.90 21.00 11.50
N GLU A 25 -9.20 20.76 11.35
CA GLU A 25 -9.94 19.69 12.02
C GLU A 25 -9.48 18.30 11.57
N LEU A 26 -9.13 18.14 10.28
CA LEU A 26 -8.60 16.89 9.75
C LEU A 26 -7.15 16.70 10.14
N GLN A 27 -6.36 17.77 10.21
CA GLN A 27 -4.97 17.68 10.69
C GLN A 27 -4.89 17.13 12.13
N GLY A 28 -5.82 17.54 13.00
CA GLY A 28 -5.91 17.01 14.37
C GLY A 28 -6.37 15.55 14.47
N ARG A 29 -7.08 15.04 13.45
CA ARG A 29 -7.54 13.64 13.38
C ARG A 29 -6.52 12.68 12.79
N PHE A 30 -5.45 13.18 12.17
CA PHE A 30 -4.32 12.40 11.66
C PHE A 30 -3.01 12.74 12.38
N PRO A 31 -2.87 12.35 13.66
CA PRO A 31 -1.66 12.62 14.45
C PRO A 31 -0.45 11.81 13.96
N ILE A 32 -0.67 10.61 13.42
CA ILE A 32 0.38 9.74 12.88
C ILE A 32 0.56 10.07 11.40
N ARG A 33 1.81 10.39 11.02
CA ARG A 33 2.20 10.68 9.64
C ARG A 33 3.36 9.76 9.27
N VAL A 34 3.26 9.15 8.10
CA VAL A 34 4.30 8.30 7.53
C VAL A 34 4.43 8.64 6.06
N GLU A 35 5.66 8.83 5.60
CA GLU A 35 5.99 8.98 4.20
C GLU A 35 6.53 7.64 3.71
N LEU A 36 6.05 7.17 2.56
CA LEU A 36 6.54 5.93 1.96
C LEU A 36 7.69 6.24 1.03
N ASP A 37 8.75 5.44 1.11
CA ASP A 37 9.86 5.52 0.19
C ASP A 37 9.46 5.10 -1.23
N SER A 38 10.12 5.70 -2.22
CA SER A 38 9.96 5.30 -3.61
C SER A 38 10.63 3.94 -3.85
N LEU A 39 10.01 3.12 -4.70
CA LEU A 39 10.52 1.78 -5.02
C LEU A 39 11.73 1.85 -5.96
N SER A 40 12.77 1.09 -5.62
CA SER A 40 13.95 0.85 -6.46
C SER A 40 13.80 -0.39 -7.36
N VAL A 41 14.75 -0.61 -8.26
CA VAL A 41 14.79 -1.82 -9.11
C VAL A 41 14.95 -3.08 -8.25
N GLU A 42 15.77 -2.98 -7.21
CA GLU A 42 16.00 -4.03 -6.23
C GLU A 42 14.70 -4.37 -5.49
N ASP A 43 13.90 -3.35 -5.13
CA ASP A 43 12.59 -3.57 -4.51
C ASP A 43 11.62 -4.29 -5.45
N PHE A 44 11.65 -4.01 -6.75
CA PHE A 44 10.82 -4.76 -7.71
C PHE A 44 11.19 -6.24 -7.76
N VAL A 45 12.49 -6.59 -7.74
CA VAL A 45 12.93 -7.99 -7.68
C VAL A 45 12.41 -8.66 -6.42
N ARG A 46 12.45 -7.96 -5.29
CA ARG A 46 11.90 -8.45 -4.01
C ARG A 46 10.39 -8.63 -4.06
N ILE A 47 9.63 -7.67 -4.59
CA ILE A 47 8.17 -7.74 -4.76
C ILE A 47 7.76 -8.94 -5.63
N LEU A 48 8.57 -9.29 -6.63
CA LEU A 48 8.30 -10.43 -7.51
C LEU A 48 8.63 -11.80 -6.89
N THR A 49 9.48 -11.85 -5.85
CA THR A 49 10.04 -13.12 -5.34
C THR A 49 9.71 -13.40 -3.86
N GLU A 50 9.76 -12.40 -2.99
CA GLU A 50 9.59 -12.56 -1.53
C GLU A 50 8.11 -12.72 -1.11
N PRO A 51 7.14 -11.90 -1.57
CA PRO A 51 5.76 -11.98 -1.12
C PRO A 51 5.16 -13.38 -1.28
N LYS A 52 4.31 -13.76 -0.33
CA LYS A 52 3.69 -15.09 -0.28
C LYS A 52 2.90 -15.43 -1.55
N LEU A 53 2.29 -14.42 -2.17
CA LEU A 53 1.53 -14.52 -3.42
C LEU A 53 2.14 -13.59 -4.48
N SER A 54 3.45 -13.60 -4.63
CA SER A 54 4.10 -12.82 -5.68
C SER A 54 3.69 -13.29 -7.08
N LEU A 55 3.78 -12.41 -8.08
CA LEU A 55 3.33 -12.70 -9.45
C LEU A 55 3.97 -13.97 -10.02
N ILE A 56 5.26 -14.19 -9.79
CA ILE A 56 5.96 -15.38 -10.27
C ILE A 56 5.34 -16.66 -9.67
N LYS A 57 5.10 -16.69 -8.35
CA LYS A 57 4.47 -17.82 -7.66
C LYS A 57 3.03 -18.06 -8.15
N GLN A 58 2.30 -16.99 -8.47
CA GLN A 58 0.95 -17.10 -9.05
C GLN A 58 1.00 -17.72 -10.45
N TYR A 59 1.95 -17.30 -11.30
CA TYR A 59 2.14 -17.90 -12.62
C TYR A 59 2.58 -19.36 -12.54
N GLU A 60 3.52 -19.70 -11.66
CA GLU A 60 3.93 -21.09 -11.41
C GLU A 60 2.76 -21.96 -10.98
N ALA A 61 1.93 -21.49 -10.05
CA ALA A 61 0.72 -22.18 -9.61
C ALA A 61 -0.28 -22.36 -10.77
N CYS A 62 -0.51 -21.32 -11.57
CA CYS A 62 -1.41 -21.34 -12.72
C CYS A 62 -0.95 -22.35 -13.79
N PHE A 63 0.34 -22.34 -14.16
CA PHE A 63 0.89 -23.28 -15.13
C PHE A 63 0.90 -24.73 -14.60
N LYS A 64 1.18 -24.92 -13.30
CA LYS A 64 1.11 -26.24 -12.67
C LYS A 64 -0.32 -26.80 -12.71
N GLN A 65 -1.33 -25.97 -12.46
CA GLN A 65 -2.73 -26.36 -12.58
C GLN A 65 -3.08 -26.75 -14.03
N LYS A 66 -2.68 -25.93 -15.01
CA LYS A 66 -2.93 -26.23 -16.43
C LYS A 66 -2.27 -27.52 -16.93
N LYS A 67 -1.16 -27.95 -16.31
CA LYS A 67 -0.46 -29.19 -16.66
C LYS A 67 -1.11 -30.45 -16.05
N LEU A 68 -1.99 -30.29 -15.07
CA LEU A 68 -2.73 -31.37 -14.42
C LEU A 68 -4.11 -31.65 -15.07
N LEU A 69 -4.52 -30.82 -16.03
CA LEU A 69 -5.71 -30.99 -16.88
C LEU A 69 -5.29 -31.56 -18.23
#